data_AF-A0A960V4J8-F1
#
_entry.id   AF-A0A960V4J8-F1
#
_cell.length_a   1.000
_cell.length_b   1.000
_cell.length_c   1.000
_cell.angle_alpha   90.00
_cell.angle_beta   90.00
_cell.angle_gamma   90.00
#
_symmetry.space_group_name_H-M   'P 1'
#
loop_
_entity.id
_entity.type
_entity.pdbx_description
1 polymer ?
#
loop_
_entity_poly.entity_id
_entity_poly.type
_entity_poly.pdbx_seq_one_letter_code
_entity_poly.pdbx_strand_id
1 'polypeptide(L)'
;MAGLPSTPVELPPAGLKIDFGDRILLLGSCFSSNIGSRLQAAAMPASVNPFGVLYNPASIGRNLDRLVQQRTITAAEIRQREDIFFHYDF
;
A
#
# COMPACT_ATOMS: atom_id res chain seq x y z
N MET A 1 23.31 -3.50 -31.36
CA MET A 1 22.90 -3.03 -30.02
C MET A 1 22.88 -4.23 -29.10
N ALA A 2 23.89 -4.37 -28.23
CA ALA A 2 23.96 -5.50 -27.30
C ALA A 2 22.88 -5.32 -26.22
N GLY A 3 21.99 -6.31 -26.09
CA GLY A 3 20.95 -6.31 -25.06
C GLY A 3 21.55 -6.36 -23.66
N LEU A 4 20.85 -5.77 -22.68
CA LEU A 4 21.24 -5.84 -21.27
C LEU A 4 21.38 -7.31 -20.84
N PRO A 5 22.38 -7.65 -19.99
CA PRO A 5 22.49 -9.00 -19.45
C PRO A 5 21.23 -9.35 -18.66
N SER A 6 20.67 -10.53 -18.91
CA SER A 6 19.51 -11.07 -18.18
C SER A 6 19.88 -12.41 -17.56
N THR A 7 19.35 -12.67 -16.36
CA THR A 7 19.49 -13.97 -15.69
C THR A 7 18.13 -14.66 -15.76
N PRO A 8 18.00 -15.79 -16.47
CA PRO A 8 16.77 -16.58 -16.44
C PRO A 8 16.50 -17.05 -15.01
N VAL A 9 15.28 -16.85 -14.54
CA VAL A 9 14.80 -17.35 -13.24
C VAL A 9 13.52 -18.13 -13.49
N GLU A 10 13.48 -19.39 -13.05
CA GLU A 10 12.24 -20.16 -13.03
C GLU A 10 11.37 -19.67 -11.87
N LEU A 11 10.14 -19.24 -12.19
CA LEU A 11 9.17 -18.80 -11.20
C LEU A 11 8.16 -19.92 -10.95
N PRO A 12 8.10 -20.48 -9.72
CA PRO A 12 7.06 -21.46 -9.40
C PRO A 12 5.67 -20.80 -9.44
N PRO A 13 4.60 -21.58 -9.65
CA PRO A 13 3.24 -21.06 -9.55
C PRO A 13 3.00 -20.38 -8.20
N ALA A 14 2.44 -19.16 -8.21
CA ALA A 14 2.07 -18.47 -6.98
C ALA A 14 0.98 -19.24 -6.24
N GLY A 15 1.13 -19.39 -4.91
CA GLY A 15 0.13 -20.03 -4.06
C GLY A 15 -1.18 -19.24 -3.94
N LEU A 16 -1.11 -17.92 -4.15
CA LEU A 16 -2.27 -17.04 -4.24
C LEU A 16 -2.45 -16.60 -5.69
N LYS A 17 -3.65 -16.83 -6.24
CA LYS A 17 -4.07 -16.29 -7.53
C LYS A 17 -4.96 -15.08 -7.29
N ILE A 18 -4.90 -14.13 -8.20
CA ILE A 18 -5.69 -12.89 -8.17
C ILE A 18 -6.45 -12.82 -9.49
N ASP A 19 -7.74 -12.50 -9.44
CA ASP A 19 -8.62 -12.29 -10.58
C ASP A 19 -9.16 -10.85 -10.61
N PHE A 20 -9.77 -10.42 -11.71
CA PHE A 20 -10.25 -9.05 -11.92
C PHE A 20 -11.29 -8.58 -10.90
N GLY A 21 -12.05 -9.51 -10.31
CA GLY A 21 -13.06 -9.22 -9.29
C GLY A 21 -12.50 -9.04 -7.87
N ASP A 22 -11.23 -9.41 -7.64
CA ASP A 22 -10.66 -9.39 -6.30
C ASP A 22 -10.42 -7.95 -5.82
N ARG A 23 -10.73 -7.74 -4.53
CA ARG A 23 -10.43 -6.47 -3.86
C ARG A 23 -9.02 -6.52 -3.30
N ILE A 24 -8.18 -5.61 -3.76
CA ILE A 24 -6.76 -5.60 -3.44
C ILE A 24 -6.45 -4.35 -2.62
N LEU A 25 -5.78 -4.54 -1.48
CA LEU A 25 -5.18 -3.46 -0.71
C LEU A 25 -3.68 -3.52 -0.88
N LEU A 26 -3.07 -2.45 -1.39
CA LEU A 26 -1.63 -2.30 -1.50
C LEU A 26 -1.15 -1.30 -0.45
N LEU A 27 -0.23 -1.74 0.41
CA LEU A 27 0.45 -0.93 1.40
C LEU A 27 1.96 -0.96 1.15
N GLY A 28 2.65 0.14 1.44
CA GLY A 28 4.11 0.18 1.44
C GLY A 28 4.65 1.38 0.68
N SER A 29 5.70 1.14 -0.11
CA SER A 29 6.51 2.17 -0.75
C SER A 29 5.94 2.66 -2.09
N CYS A 30 6.76 3.43 -2.82
CA CYS A 30 6.50 3.77 -4.22
C CYS A 30 6.30 2.55 -5.13
N PHE A 31 6.87 1.40 -4.76
CA PHE A 31 6.62 0.14 -5.49
C PHE A 31 5.15 -0.24 -5.42
N SER A 32 4.56 -0.24 -4.22
CA SER A 32 3.14 -0.50 -4.01
C SER A 32 2.26 0.49 -4.79
N SER A 33 2.65 1.77 -4.84
CA SER A 33 1.95 2.78 -5.65
C SER A 33 2.00 2.47 -7.15
N ASN A 34 3.17 2.11 -7.68
CA ASN A 34 3.34 1.79 -9.11
C ASN A 34 2.59 0.52 -9.51
N ILE A 35 2.66 -0.54 -8.70
CA ILE A 35 1.90 -1.76 -8.96
C ILE A 35 0.40 -1.51 -8.85
N GLY A 36 -0.03 -0.76 -7.83
CA GLY A 36 -1.43 -0.37 -7.63
C GLY A 36 -1.99 0.41 -8.82
N SER A 37 -1.23 1.37 -9.34
CA SER A 37 -1.60 2.14 -10.55
C SER A 37 -1.84 1.23 -11.76
N ARG A 38 -1.02 0.19 -11.95
CA ARG A 38 -1.21 -0.79 -13.04
C ARG A 38 -2.48 -1.63 -12.85
N LEU A 39 -2.77 -2.06 -11.62
CA LEU A 39 -4.00 -2.81 -11.31
C LEU A 39 -5.24 -1.95 -11.53
N GLN A 40 -5.22 -0.69 -11.10
CA GLN A 40 -6.30 0.27 -11.32
C GLN A 40 -6.50 0.57 -12.82
N ALA A 41 -5.41 0.72 -13.59
CA ALA A 41 -5.48 0.90 -15.03
C ALA A 41 -6.11 -0.32 -15.76
N ALA A 42 -5.97 -1.52 -15.18
CA ALA A 42 -6.66 -2.73 -15.60
C ALA A 42 -8.10 -2.87 -15.04
N ALA A 43 -8.66 -1.78 -14.48
CA ALA A 43 -9.98 -1.71 -13.86
C ALA A 43 -10.21 -2.68 -12.68
N MET A 44 -9.14 -3.17 -12.05
CA MET A 44 -9.25 -4.01 -10.87
C MET A 44 -9.58 -3.16 -9.63
N PRO A 45 -10.40 -3.66 -8.67
CA PRO A 45 -10.70 -2.97 -7.41
C PRO A 45 -9.49 -2.87 -6.47
N ALA A 46 -8.58 -1.93 -6.72
CA ALA A 46 -7.37 -1.74 -5.93
C ALA A 46 -7.39 -0.43 -5.12
N SER A 47 -7.24 -0.54 -3.79
CA SER A 47 -6.95 0.57 -2.88
C SER A 47 -5.45 0.64 -2.65
N VAL A 48 -4.86 1.82 -2.84
CA VAL A 48 -3.41 2.01 -2.87
C VAL A 48 -3.01 3.02 -1.81
N ASN A 49 -2.23 2.58 -0.83
CA ASN A 49 -1.67 3.43 0.22
C ASN A 49 -2.69 4.42 0.81
N PRO A 50 -3.82 3.95 1.39
CA PRO A 50 -4.91 4.82 1.86
C PRO A 50 -4.52 5.76 3.00
N PHE A 51 -3.40 5.48 3.69
CA PHE A 51 -2.81 6.33 4.72
C PHE A 51 -1.49 6.98 4.28
N GLY A 52 -1.25 7.05 2.97
CA GLY A 52 0.05 7.42 2.43
C GLY A 52 1.07 6.28 2.45
N VAL A 53 2.28 6.59 2.00
CA VAL A 53 3.40 5.63 1.94
C VAL A 53 3.96 5.43 3.34
N LEU A 54 3.90 4.19 3.84
CA LEU A 54 4.33 3.83 5.20
C LEU A 54 5.41 2.75 5.16
N TYR A 55 6.42 2.90 6.02
CA TYR A 55 7.53 1.94 6.17
C TYR A 55 7.64 1.37 7.59
N ASN A 56 7.12 2.08 8.60
CA ASN A 56 7.14 1.62 9.98
C ASN A 56 6.15 0.45 10.15
N PRO A 57 6.63 -0.77 10.47
CA PRO A 57 5.74 -1.93 10.61
C PRO A 57 4.68 -1.75 11.70
N ALA A 58 5.01 -1.05 12.78
CA ALA A 58 4.07 -0.81 13.87
C ALA A 58 2.92 0.12 13.43
N SER A 59 3.24 1.17 12.66
CA SER A 59 2.21 2.06 12.09
C SER A 59 1.38 1.33 11.04
N ILE A 60 1.98 0.49 10.20
CA ILE A 60 1.25 -0.34 9.23
C ILE A 60 0.26 -1.26 9.95
N GLY A 61 0.69 -1.96 11.01
CA GLY A 61 -0.17 -2.82 11.82
C GLY A 61 -1.35 -2.07 12.43
N ARG A 62 -1.11 -0.91 13.07
CA ARG A 62 -2.18 -0.08 13.64
C ARG A 62 -3.17 0.42 12.59
N ASN A 63 -2.69 0.76 11.40
CA ASN A 63 -3.55 1.18 10.29
C ASN A 63 -4.39 0.01 9.73
N LEU A 64 -3.84 -1.21 9.67
CA LEU A 64 -4.61 -2.40 9.34
C LEU A 64 -5.72 -2.65 10.37
N ASP A 65 -5.40 -2.60 11.66
CA ASP A 65 -6.40 -2.74 12.73
C ASP A 65 -7.48 -1.66 12.63
N ARG A 66 -7.08 -0.42 12.31
CA ARG A 66 -7.99 0.70 12.07
C ARG A 66 -8.97 0.41 10.93
N LEU A 67 -8.50 -0.12 9.81
CA LEU A 67 -9.35 -0.49 8.67
C LEU A 67 -10.33 -1.61 9.03
N VAL A 68 -9.84 -2.67 9.68
CA VAL A 68 -10.66 -3.81 10.10
C VAL A 68 -11.74 -3.38 11.08
N GLN A 69 -11.41 -2.49 12.02
CA GLN A 69 -12.34 -1.98 13.03
C GLN A 69 -13.15 -0.77 12.55
N GLN A 70 -12.97 -0.33 11.30
CA GLN A 70 -13.65 0.84 10.72
C GLN A 70 -13.52 2.12 11.56
N ARG A 71 -12.38 2.32 12.23
CA ARG A 71 -12.14 3.49 13.08
C ARG A 71 -11.71 4.70 12.24
N THR A 72 -12.46 5.79 12.29
CA THR A 72 -12.10 7.04 11.62
C THR A 72 -11.08 7.84 12.44
N ILE A 73 -10.29 8.66 11.75
CA ILE A 73 -9.31 9.55 12.39
C ILE A 73 -10.06 10.71 13.05
N THR A 74 -9.74 11.00 14.31
CA THR A 74 -10.36 12.09 15.06
C THR A 74 -9.39 13.25 15.27
N ALA A 75 -9.93 14.46 15.46
CA ALA A 75 -9.12 15.65 15.73
C ALA A 75 -8.25 15.49 17.00
N ALA A 76 -8.69 14.68 17.97
CA ALA A 76 -7.95 14.39 19.20
C ALA A 76 -6.65 13.60 18.96
N GLU A 77 -6.48 12.98 17.79
CA GLU A 77 -5.31 12.19 17.42
C GLU A 77 -4.28 13.02 16.65
N ILE A 78 -4.69 14.16 16.09
CA ILE A 78 -3.79 15.09 15.41
C ILE A 78 -2.96 15.84 16.44
N ARG A 79 -1.69 16.04 16.13
CA ARG A 79 -0.75 16.84 16.92
C ARG A 79 -0.37 18.08 16.11
N GLN A 80 -0.15 19.18 16.83
CA GLN A 80 0.33 20.42 16.24
C GLN A 80 1.61 20.86 16.95
N ARG A 81 2.61 21.29 16.18
CA ARG A 81 3.78 21.99 16.67
C ARG A 81 4.02 23.18 15.75
N GLU A 82 3.92 24.40 16.28
CA GLU A 82 3.94 25.63 15.48
C GLU A 82 2.84 25.56 14.40
N ASP A 83 3.19 25.74 13.13
CA ASP A 83 2.25 25.68 11.99
C ASP A 83 2.18 24.29 11.34
N ILE A 84 2.75 23.27 11.98
CA ILE A 84 2.81 21.90 11.44
C ILE A 84 1.81 21.00 12.17
N PHE A 85 0.94 20.35 11.40
CA PHE A 85 0.04 19.29 11.85
C PHE A 85 0.57 17.93 11.43
N PHE A 86 0.53 16.94 12.33
CA PHE A 86 0.99 15.59 12.04
C PHE A 86 0.26 14.55 12.89
N HIS A 87 0.29 13.30 12.42
CA HIS A 87 -0.13 12.12 13.17
C HIS A 87 1.06 11.15 13.25
N TYR A 88 1.17 10.37 14.33
CA TYR A 88 2.34 9.49 14.51
C TYR A 88 2.31 8.25 13.60
N ASP A 89 1.15 7.93 13.04
CA ASP A 89 0.93 6.73 12.22
C ASP A 89 0.71 7.00 10.73
N PHE A 90 0.64 8.27 10.29
CA PHE A 90 0.50 8.67 8.89
C PHE A 90 0.92 10.14 8.69
#